data_AF-A0A0Q9JJ29-F1
#
_entry.id   AF-A0A0Q9JJ29-F1
#
_cell.length_a   1.000
_cell.length_b   1.000
_cell.length_c   1.000
_cell.angle_alpha   90.00
_cell.angle_beta   90.00
_cell.angle_gamma   90.00
#
_symmetry.space_group_name_H-M   'P 1'
#
loop_
_entity.id
_entity.type
_entity.pdbx_description
1 polymer ?
#
loop_
_entity_poly.entity_id
_entity_poly.type
_entity_poly.pdbx_seq_one_letter_code
_entity_poly.pdbx_strand_id
1 'polypeptide(L)'
;MLLVVALALGAALMYGVADFLGGVAARRSTVFGASFVNYVFAALVMIVAVAVTGGVWSGAAVAGGLIAGLLALVGFMTFFAALAAGPISLVTPFIALLSSVVPVVTTLALGEVLRPLAWIAIALAVAGSVLVGLERRVSMRAVRPRTLALATVSGLGFGFATVALDRVPADASLIPVALDTGIGLVVLLTLAAASRVSTTTAHWISLLDEHPASGAAHGEAAVDSASGPAGADDRQQTARAAAVDTAADRRRRSRAVVLAACAGLLIGGGNVLLMLALHAGSVAVVAVLTNLYPVATMVLAWVVLRERLTRLQAVGAVLAVVASVLLGIA
;
A
#
# COMPACT_ATOMS: atom_id res chain seq x y z
N MET A 1 -26.61 1.12 6.34
CA MET A 1 -25.87 1.71 5.20
C MET A 1 -24.99 2.88 5.60
N LEU A 2 -25.49 3.94 6.23
CA LEU A 2 -24.64 5.06 6.67
C LEU A 2 -23.40 4.65 7.50
N LEU A 3 -23.57 3.70 8.43
CA LEU A 3 -22.45 3.15 9.22
C LEU A 3 -21.39 2.48 8.33
N VAL A 4 -21.81 1.66 7.35
CA VAL A 4 -20.90 0.98 6.41
C VAL A 4 -20.11 2.01 5.61
N VAL A 5 -20.78 3.06 5.13
CA VAL A 5 -20.11 4.14 4.40
C VAL A 5 -19.10 4.86 5.29
N ALA A 6 -19.47 5.20 6.52
CA ALA A 6 -18.56 5.87 7.45
C ALA A 6 -17.33 5.02 7.78
N LEU A 7 -17.51 3.72 8.05
CA LEU A 7 -16.41 2.79 8.33
C LEU A 7 -15.51 2.61 7.10
N ALA A 8 -16.08 2.39 5.92
CA ALA A 8 -15.33 2.17 4.68
C ALA A 8 -14.57 3.44 4.23
N LEU A 9 -15.18 4.62 4.36
CA LEU A 9 -14.48 5.90 4.08
C LEU A 9 -13.42 6.21 5.14
N GLY A 10 -13.65 5.84 6.40
CA GLY A 10 -12.64 5.92 7.45
C GLY A 10 -11.43 5.03 7.14
N ALA A 11 -11.67 3.79 6.71
CA ALA A 11 -10.63 2.89 6.23
C ALA A 11 -9.91 3.45 5.00
N ALA A 12 -10.65 3.96 4.00
CA ALA A 12 -10.09 4.60 2.81
C ALA A 12 -9.15 5.76 3.16
N LEU A 13 -9.54 6.61 4.12
CA LEU A 13 -8.72 7.71 4.60
C LEU A 13 -7.44 7.20 5.27
N MET A 14 -7.56 6.22 6.16
CA MET A 14 -6.39 5.62 6.84
C MET A 14 -5.42 4.98 5.86
N TYR A 15 -5.93 4.16 4.92
CA TYR A 15 -5.12 3.56 3.86
C TYR A 15 -4.48 4.62 2.97
N GLY A 16 -5.22 5.65 2.54
CA GLY A 16 -4.69 6.65 1.63
C GLY A 16 -3.55 7.49 2.23
N VAL A 17 -3.65 7.80 3.54
CA VAL A 17 -2.55 8.43 4.29
C VAL A 17 -1.39 7.46 4.47
N ALA A 18 -1.67 6.19 4.81
CA ALA A 18 -0.64 5.16 4.97
C ALA A 18 0.13 4.91 3.67
N ASP A 19 -0.53 4.89 2.53
CA ASP A 19 0.07 4.67 1.22
C ASP A 19 1.02 5.80 0.83
N PHE A 20 0.64 7.04 1.14
CA PHE A 20 1.52 8.18 0.96
C PHE A 20 2.77 8.06 1.84
N LEU A 21 2.59 7.83 3.15
CA LEU A 21 3.70 7.74 4.10
C LEU A 21 4.61 6.54 3.81
N GLY A 22 4.03 5.37 3.55
CA GLY A 22 4.71 4.14 3.21
C GLY A 22 5.41 4.21 1.85
N GLY A 23 4.79 4.86 0.85
CA GLY A 23 5.40 5.08 -0.46
C GLY A 23 6.63 5.98 -0.36
N VAL A 24 6.53 7.06 0.44
CA VAL A 24 7.69 7.91 0.74
C VAL A 24 8.76 7.15 1.54
N ALA A 25 8.37 6.31 2.50
CA ALA A 25 9.29 5.48 3.27
C ALA A 25 10.04 4.46 2.39
N ALA A 26 9.35 3.79 1.48
CA ALA A 26 9.91 2.82 0.54
C ALA A 26 10.93 3.48 -0.39
N ARG A 27 10.61 4.65 -0.97
CA ARG A 27 11.58 5.44 -1.78
C ARG A 27 12.78 5.95 -0.99
N ARG A 28 12.64 6.13 0.32
CA ARG A 28 13.70 6.64 1.21
C ARG A 28 14.54 5.54 1.85
N SER A 29 14.21 4.28 1.64
CA SER A 29 14.92 3.15 2.23
C SER A 29 14.93 2.00 1.23
N THR A 30 14.24 0.91 1.54
CA THR A 30 13.96 -0.21 0.66
C THR A 30 12.48 -0.56 0.80
N VAL A 31 11.87 -1.06 -0.27
CA VAL A 31 10.52 -1.61 -0.29
C VAL A 31 10.38 -2.66 0.79
N PHE A 32 11.34 -3.60 0.87
CA PHE A 32 11.31 -4.65 1.88
C PHE A 32 11.39 -4.08 3.31
N GLY A 33 12.29 -3.13 3.56
CA GLY A 33 12.48 -2.53 4.89
C GLY A 33 11.27 -1.72 5.35
N ALA A 34 10.71 -0.88 4.48
CA ALA A 34 9.50 -0.12 4.77
C ALA A 34 8.30 -1.04 5.01
N SER A 35 8.14 -2.06 4.17
CA SER A 35 7.11 -3.09 4.31
C SER A 35 7.21 -3.87 5.61
N PHE A 36 8.41 -4.28 6.01
CA PHE A 36 8.64 -4.99 7.26
C PHE A 36 8.19 -4.15 8.46
N VAL A 37 8.59 -2.87 8.51
CA VAL A 37 8.19 -1.96 9.59
C VAL A 37 6.67 -1.75 9.59
N ASN A 38 6.05 -1.56 8.41
CA ASN A 38 4.59 -1.47 8.30
C ASN A 38 3.89 -2.68 8.95
N TYR A 39 4.30 -3.90 8.58
CA TYR A 39 3.69 -5.13 9.10
C TYR A 39 3.87 -5.30 10.60
N VAL A 40 5.03 -4.90 11.16
CA VAL A 40 5.24 -4.92 12.61
C VAL A 40 4.20 -4.04 13.32
N PHE A 41 4.04 -2.78 12.89
CA PHE A 41 3.12 -1.86 13.55
C PHE A 41 1.64 -2.18 13.27
N ALA A 42 1.31 -2.67 12.08
CA ALA A 42 -0.03 -3.16 11.77
C ALA A 42 -0.38 -4.38 12.64
N ALA A 43 0.54 -5.33 12.80
CA ALA A 43 0.35 -6.49 13.66
C ALA A 43 0.15 -6.10 15.13
N LEU A 44 0.89 -5.11 15.64
CA LEU A 44 0.68 -4.59 16.99
C LEU A 44 -0.73 -4.03 17.20
N VAL A 45 -1.24 -3.26 16.22
CA VAL A 45 -2.63 -2.77 16.28
C VAL A 45 -3.61 -3.95 16.29
N MET A 46 -3.41 -4.94 15.42
CA MET A 46 -4.31 -6.10 15.35
C MET A 46 -4.27 -6.98 16.60
N ILE A 47 -3.10 -7.14 17.23
CA ILE A 47 -2.97 -7.85 18.52
C ILE A 47 -3.81 -7.14 19.59
N VAL A 48 -3.68 -5.83 19.71
CA VAL A 48 -4.45 -5.03 20.68
C VAL A 48 -5.94 -5.09 20.34
N ALA A 49 -6.30 -4.96 19.07
CA ALA A 49 -7.70 -4.99 18.63
C ALA A 49 -8.37 -6.33 18.96
N VAL A 50 -7.73 -7.46 18.64
CA VAL A 50 -8.25 -8.80 18.98
C VAL A 50 -8.32 -9.02 20.50
N ALA A 51 -7.35 -8.51 21.26
CA ALA A 51 -7.39 -8.61 22.72
C ALA A 51 -8.59 -7.86 23.33
N VAL A 52 -9.04 -6.78 22.69
CA VAL A 52 -10.21 -5.99 23.12
C VAL A 52 -11.52 -6.61 22.63
N THR A 53 -11.60 -7.07 21.38
CA THR A 53 -12.85 -7.56 20.78
C THR A 53 -13.14 -9.02 21.05
N GLY A 54 -12.11 -9.83 21.34
CA GLY A 54 -12.22 -11.28 21.35
C GLY A 54 -12.60 -11.85 19.98
N GLY A 55 -13.17 -13.06 19.97
CA GLY A 55 -13.65 -13.77 18.79
C GLY A 55 -13.58 -15.29 18.98
N VAL A 56 -14.29 -16.03 18.14
CA VAL A 56 -14.27 -17.49 18.14
C VAL A 56 -13.21 -17.99 17.17
N TRP A 57 -12.33 -18.85 17.66
CA TRP A 57 -11.37 -19.56 16.82
C TRP A 57 -12.07 -20.72 16.11
N SER A 58 -12.03 -20.70 14.78
CA SER A 58 -12.52 -21.81 13.95
C SER A 58 -11.52 -22.13 12.85
N GLY A 59 -11.54 -23.38 12.35
CA GLY A 59 -10.67 -23.77 11.23
C GLY A 59 -10.90 -22.92 9.97
N ALA A 60 -12.15 -22.52 9.72
CA ALA A 60 -12.51 -21.62 8.63
C ALA A 60 -11.92 -20.21 8.82
N ALA A 61 -11.97 -19.67 10.04
CA ALA A 61 -11.35 -18.38 10.36
C ALA A 61 -9.84 -18.38 10.20
N VAL A 62 -9.20 -19.47 10.61
CA VAL A 62 -7.76 -19.63 10.44
C VAL A 62 -7.40 -19.75 8.97
N ALA A 63 -8.04 -20.66 8.22
CA ALA A 63 -7.75 -20.85 6.81
C ALA A 63 -8.00 -19.57 5.99
N GLY A 64 -9.15 -18.92 6.18
CA GLY A 64 -9.51 -17.69 5.47
C GLY A 64 -8.55 -16.53 5.78
N GLY A 65 -8.20 -16.33 7.05
CA GLY A 65 -7.23 -15.31 7.45
C GLY A 65 -5.83 -15.56 6.89
N LEU A 66 -5.35 -16.81 6.90
CA LEU A 66 -4.04 -17.15 6.34
C LEU A 66 -4.00 -16.98 4.80
N ILE A 67 -5.05 -17.41 4.10
CA ILE A 67 -5.17 -17.22 2.64
C ILE A 67 -5.19 -15.73 2.30
N ALA A 68 -6.01 -14.96 3.01
CA ALA A 68 -6.05 -13.50 2.86
C ALA A 68 -4.66 -12.89 3.07
N GLY A 69 -3.96 -13.27 4.14
CA GLY A 69 -2.62 -12.77 4.46
C GLY A 69 -1.56 -13.04 3.42
N LEU A 70 -1.56 -14.23 2.82
CA LEU A 70 -0.61 -14.55 1.75
C LEU A 70 -0.90 -13.73 0.48
N LEU A 71 -2.17 -13.58 0.11
CA LEU A 71 -2.61 -12.77 -1.02
C LEU A 71 -2.30 -11.28 -0.79
N ALA A 72 -2.62 -10.78 0.41
CA ALA A 72 -2.37 -9.41 0.83
C ALA A 72 -0.87 -9.12 0.89
N LEU A 73 -0.03 -10.04 1.38
CA LEU A 73 1.41 -9.84 1.44
C LEU A 73 2.03 -9.68 0.04
N VAL A 74 1.69 -10.57 -0.88
CA VAL A 74 2.13 -10.45 -2.28
C VAL A 74 1.62 -9.14 -2.87
N GLY A 75 0.36 -8.82 -2.61
CA GLY A 75 -0.26 -7.57 -3.03
C GLY A 75 0.47 -6.34 -2.50
N PHE A 76 0.90 -6.37 -1.25
CA PHE A 76 1.53 -5.28 -0.53
C PHE A 76 3.01 -5.08 -0.89
N MET A 77 3.76 -6.16 -1.10
CA MET A 77 5.14 -6.05 -1.59
C MET A 77 5.17 -5.44 -2.99
N THR A 78 4.30 -5.92 -3.87
CA THR A 78 4.19 -5.40 -5.23
C THR A 78 3.57 -4.00 -5.28
N PHE A 79 2.69 -3.67 -4.34
CA PHE A 79 2.16 -2.31 -4.13
C PHE A 79 3.28 -1.30 -3.91
N PHE A 80 4.08 -1.47 -2.86
CA PHE A 80 5.14 -0.52 -2.54
C PHE A 80 6.27 -0.53 -3.56
N ALA A 81 6.54 -1.67 -4.22
CA ALA A 81 7.45 -1.71 -5.36
C ALA A 81 6.93 -0.89 -6.54
N ALA A 82 5.64 -0.98 -6.88
CA ALA A 82 5.02 -0.17 -7.93
C ALA A 82 5.05 1.32 -7.58
N LEU A 83 4.75 1.67 -6.32
CA LEU A 83 4.86 3.05 -5.84
C LEU A 83 6.29 3.56 -5.87
N ALA A 84 7.28 2.76 -5.49
CA ALA A 84 8.68 3.16 -5.56
C ALA A 84 9.16 3.37 -7.01
N ALA A 85 8.67 2.54 -7.94
CA ALA A 85 9.09 2.55 -9.34
C ALA A 85 8.36 3.56 -10.25
N GLY A 86 7.15 3.98 -9.89
CA GLY A 86 6.31 4.85 -10.73
C GLY A 86 5.77 6.10 -10.01
N PRO A 87 5.04 6.97 -10.73
CA PRO A 87 4.34 8.10 -10.11
C PRO A 87 3.21 7.58 -9.20
N ILE A 88 3.22 7.99 -7.92
CA ILE A 88 2.20 7.56 -6.94
C ILE A 88 0.79 7.94 -7.44
N SER A 89 0.65 9.12 -8.06
CA SER A 89 -0.63 9.64 -8.58
C SER A 89 -1.30 8.75 -9.63
N LEU A 90 -0.52 8.00 -10.43
CA LEU A 90 -1.02 7.10 -11.47
C LEU A 90 -1.18 5.66 -10.99
N VAL A 91 -0.24 5.21 -10.14
CA VAL A 91 -0.17 3.81 -9.72
C VAL A 91 -1.25 3.47 -8.71
N THR A 92 -1.49 4.31 -7.69
CA THR A 92 -2.48 3.99 -6.64
C THR A 92 -3.91 3.86 -7.16
N PRO A 93 -4.42 4.72 -8.08
CA PRO A 93 -5.79 4.59 -8.54
C PRO A 93 -6.00 3.37 -9.45
N PHE A 94 -4.96 2.97 -10.20
CA PHE A 94 -5.02 1.74 -11.00
C PHE A 94 -5.09 0.49 -10.12
N ILE A 95 -4.31 0.45 -9.03
CA ILE A 95 -4.36 -0.65 -8.05
C ILE A 95 -5.74 -0.70 -7.38
N ALA A 96 -6.25 0.45 -6.94
CA ALA A 96 -7.54 0.56 -6.30
C ALA A 96 -8.69 0.11 -7.21
N LEU A 97 -8.60 0.44 -8.51
CA LEU A 97 -9.55 -0.03 -9.52
C LEU A 97 -9.58 -1.56 -9.58
N LEU A 98 -8.43 -2.20 -9.79
CA LEU A 98 -8.36 -3.66 -9.89
C LEU A 98 -8.79 -4.35 -8.59
N SER A 99 -8.41 -3.78 -7.44
CA SER A 99 -8.82 -4.28 -6.13
C SER A 99 -10.32 -4.18 -5.89
N SER A 100 -11.03 -3.28 -6.57
CA SER A 100 -12.49 -3.15 -6.49
C SER A 100 -13.21 -4.12 -7.42
N VAL A 101 -12.63 -4.36 -8.60
CA VAL A 101 -13.23 -5.24 -9.62
C VAL A 101 -13.38 -6.65 -9.10
N VAL A 102 -12.40 -7.19 -8.36
CA VAL A 102 -12.44 -8.57 -7.87
C VAL A 102 -13.64 -8.85 -6.95
N PRO A 103 -13.88 -8.07 -5.86
CA PRO A 103 -15.09 -8.20 -5.05
C PRO A 103 -16.39 -8.02 -5.81
N VAL A 104 -16.47 -7.04 -6.72
CA VAL A 104 -17.68 -6.80 -7.52
C VAL A 104 -17.98 -8.00 -8.42
N VAL A 105 -17.01 -8.48 -9.19
CA VAL A 105 -17.16 -9.66 -10.06
C VAL A 105 -17.53 -10.88 -9.24
N THR A 106 -16.91 -11.06 -8.07
CA THR A 106 -17.20 -12.20 -7.19
C THR A 106 -18.63 -12.15 -6.67
N THR A 107 -19.11 -10.98 -6.24
CA THR A 107 -20.50 -10.75 -5.79
C THR A 107 -21.50 -11.18 -6.86
N LEU A 108 -21.25 -10.81 -8.12
CA LEU A 108 -22.10 -11.18 -9.25
C LEU A 108 -22.03 -12.67 -9.57
N ALA A 109 -20.83 -13.26 -9.50
CA ALA A 109 -20.62 -14.68 -9.76
C ALA A 109 -21.33 -15.56 -8.72
N LEU A 110 -21.51 -15.07 -7.49
CA LEU A 110 -22.29 -15.73 -6.44
C LEU A 110 -23.81 -15.54 -6.58
N GLY A 111 -24.26 -14.76 -7.57
CA GLY A 111 -25.68 -14.49 -7.79
C GLY A 111 -26.28 -13.43 -6.86
N GLU A 112 -25.45 -12.64 -6.17
CA GLU A 112 -25.94 -11.54 -5.35
C GLU A 112 -26.41 -10.38 -6.22
N VAL A 113 -27.66 -9.95 -6.00
CA VAL A 113 -28.29 -8.89 -6.78
C VAL A 113 -28.00 -7.54 -6.13
N LEU A 114 -27.21 -6.71 -6.80
CA LEU A 114 -27.00 -5.32 -6.41
C LEU A 114 -28.19 -4.46 -6.84
N ARG A 115 -28.61 -3.54 -5.97
CA ARG A 115 -29.67 -2.57 -6.30
C ARG A 115 -29.24 -1.72 -7.50
N PRO A 116 -30.15 -1.32 -8.41
CA PRO A 116 -29.79 -0.53 -9.61
C PRO A 116 -29.01 0.74 -9.29
N LEU A 117 -29.29 1.38 -8.15
CA LEU A 117 -28.58 2.58 -7.71
C LEU A 117 -27.11 2.28 -7.32
N ALA A 118 -26.84 1.10 -6.77
CA ALA A 118 -25.48 0.67 -6.43
C ALA A 118 -24.62 0.55 -7.69
N TRP A 119 -25.17 0.10 -8.82
CA TRP A 119 -24.45 0.06 -10.09
C TRP A 119 -24.00 1.42 -10.59
N ILE A 120 -24.89 2.42 -10.50
CA ILE A 120 -24.57 3.80 -10.88
C ILE A 120 -23.45 4.32 -9.97
N ALA A 121 -23.55 4.07 -8.67
CA ALA A 121 -22.55 4.50 -7.71
C ALA A 121 -21.19 3.82 -7.92
N ILE A 122 -21.16 2.51 -8.19
CA ILE A 122 -19.94 1.77 -8.52
C ILE A 122 -19.31 2.32 -9.80
N ALA A 123 -20.10 2.56 -10.85
CA ALA A 123 -19.60 3.15 -12.10
C ALA A 123 -18.98 4.53 -11.88
N LEU A 124 -19.61 5.38 -11.05
CA LEU A 124 -19.08 6.69 -10.69
C LEU A 124 -17.80 6.61 -9.86
N ALA A 125 -17.73 5.67 -8.89
CA ALA A 125 -16.53 5.45 -8.09
C ALA A 125 -15.34 4.99 -8.95
N VAL A 126 -15.59 4.05 -9.86
CA VAL A 126 -14.60 3.56 -10.83
C VAL A 126 -14.13 4.70 -11.76
N ALA A 127 -15.06 5.46 -12.34
CA ALA A 127 -14.73 6.59 -13.19
C ALA A 127 -13.94 7.66 -12.42
N GLY A 128 -14.34 7.94 -11.17
CA GLY A 128 -13.64 8.86 -10.27
C GLY A 128 -12.21 8.44 -9.99
N SER A 129 -11.99 7.16 -9.65
CA SER A 129 -10.66 6.60 -9.42
C SER A 129 -9.78 6.69 -10.67
N VAL A 130 -10.31 6.34 -11.84
CA VAL A 130 -9.58 6.48 -13.12
C VAL A 130 -9.19 7.94 -13.36
N LEU A 131 -10.11 8.88 -13.18
CA LEU A 131 -9.86 10.31 -13.39
C LEU A 131 -8.83 10.89 -12.42
N VAL A 132 -8.79 10.40 -11.18
CA VAL A 132 -7.73 10.74 -10.21
C VAL A 132 -6.36 10.26 -10.70
N GLY A 133 -6.31 9.09 -11.36
CA GLY A 133 -5.09 8.56 -11.96
C GLY A 133 -4.61 9.33 -13.19
N LEU A 134 -5.50 10.00 -13.93
CA LEU A 134 -5.13 10.64 -15.18
C LEU A 134 -4.41 11.98 -14.98
N GLU A 135 -3.07 11.95 -15.07
CA GLU A 135 -2.24 13.14 -15.01
C GLU A 135 -1.84 13.65 -16.42
N ARG A 136 -2.20 14.90 -16.76
CA ARG A 136 -1.91 15.51 -18.09
C ARG A 136 -0.43 15.69 -18.41
N ARG A 137 0.47 15.63 -17.41
CA ARG A 137 1.91 15.90 -17.58
C ARG A 137 2.74 14.63 -17.75
N VAL A 138 2.21 13.47 -17.37
CA VAL A 138 2.91 12.18 -17.52
C VAL A 138 2.25 11.45 -18.68
N SER A 139 2.93 11.38 -19.82
CA SER A 139 2.47 10.52 -20.91
C SER A 139 2.41 9.07 -20.41
N MET A 140 1.30 8.36 -20.64
CA MET A 140 1.18 6.92 -20.35
C MET A 140 2.32 6.09 -20.96
N ARG A 141 2.98 6.60 -22.02
CA ARG A 141 4.19 6.00 -22.60
C ARG A 141 5.42 6.03 -21.69
N ALA A 142 5.39 6.74 -20.57
CA ALA A 142 6.49 6.86 -19.62
C ALA A 142 6.44 5.82 -18.47
N VAL A 143 5.32 5.11 -18.29
CA VAL A 143 5.21 4.09 -17.23
C VAL A 143 5.83 2.78 -17.74
N ARG A 144 6.81 2.25 -17.00
CA ARG A 144 7.48 1.01 -17.37
C ARG A 144 6.50 -0.18 -17.29
N PRO A 145 6.54 -1.15 -18.22
CA PRO A 145 5.70 -2.36 -18.18
C PRO A 145 5.80 -3.12 -16.85
N ARG A 146 6.99 -3.14 -16.24
CA ARG A 146 7.21 -3.72 -14.91
C ARG A 146 6.35 -3.07 -13.83
N THR A 147 6.25 -1.74 -13.81
CA THR A 147 5.43 -1.00 -12.85
C THR A 147 3.95 -1.34 -13.01
N LEU A 148 3.48 -1.46 -14.26
CA LEU A 148 2.11 -1.93 -14.55
C LEU A 148 1.89 -3.37 -14.08
N ALA A 149 2.84 -4.28 -14.33
CA ALA A 149 2.74 -5.67 -13.88
C ALA A 149 2.67 -5.76 -12.35
N LEU A 150 3.54 -5.04 -11.64
CA LEU A 150 3.52 -4.97 -10.18
C LEU A 150 2.20 -4.39 -9.66
N ALA A 151 1.69 -3.32 -10.27
CA ALA A 151 0.40 -2.74 -9.90
C ALA A 151 -0.77 -3.70 -10.16
N THR A 152 -0.74 -4.47 -11.25
CA THR A 152 -1.76 -5.48 -11.54
C THR A 152 -1.76 -6.59 -10.50
N VAL A 153 -0.59 -7.14 -10.19
CA VAL A 153 -0.44 -8.17 -9.14
C VAL A 153 -0.92 -7.63 -7.80
N SER A 154 -0.59 -6.37 -7.49
CA SER A 154 -1.01 -5.69 -6.28
C SER A 154 -2.53 -5.60 -6.15
N GLY A 155 -3.19 -5.03 -7.16
CA GLY A 155 -4.64 -4.83 -7.13
C GLY A 155 -5.41 -6.15 -7.08
N LEU A 156 -4.98 -7.16 -7.83
CA LEU A 156 -5.59 -8.49 -7.76
C LEU A 156 -5.36 -9.14 -6.39
N GLY A 157 -4.15 -9.06 -5.83
CA GLY A 157 -3.82 -9.59 -4.51
C GLY A 157 -4.72 -9.02 -3.41
N PHE A 158 -4.85 -7.69 -3.35
CA PHE A 158 -5.74 -7.03 -2.38
C PHE A 158 -7.22 -7.34 -2.60
N GLY A 159 -7.66 -7.39 -3.86
CA GLY A 159 -9.04 -7.75 -4.20
C GLY A 159 -9.40 -9.16 -3.76
N PHE A 160 -8.54 -10.15 -4.05
CA PHE A 160 -8.75 -11.53 -3.61
C PHE A 160 -8.60 -11.72 -2.10
N ALA A 161 -7.68 -11.00 -1.46
CA ALA A 161 -7.56 -11.01 0.01
C ALA A 161 -8.85 -10.50 0.68
N THR A 162 -9.43 -9.42 0.16
CA THR A 162 -10.70 -8.86 0.65
C THR A 162 -11.84 -9.87 0.52
N VAL A 163 -11.95 -10.55 -0.63
CA VAL A 163 -12.93 -11.63 -0.82
C VAL A 163 -12.68 -12.79 0.14
N ALA A 164 -11.42 -13.17 0.38
CA ALA A 164 -11.10 -14.24 1.32
C ALA A 164 -11.53 -13.91 2.76
N LEU A 165 -11.36 -12.66 3.19
CA LEU A 165 -11.81 -12.17 4.51
C LEU A 165 -13.33 -12.14 4.64
N ASP A 166 -14.04 -11.75 3.59
CA ASP A 166 -15.51 -11.69 3.56
C ASP A 166 -16.16 -13.08 3.75
N ARG A 167 -15.50 -14.16 3.33
CA ARG A 167 -16.00 -15.53 3.50
C ARG A 167 -15.82 -16.12 4.89
N VAL A 168 -15.18 -15.38 5.79
CA VAL A 168 -14.88 -15.86 7.12
C VAL A 168 -16.11 -15.74 8.04
N PRO A 169 -16.38 -16.69 8.94
CA PRO A 169 -17.49 -16.59 9.88
C PRO A 169 -17.45 -15.31 10.71
N ALA A 170 -18.60 -14.65 10.86
CA ALA A 170 -18.72 -13.36 11.55
C ALA A 170 -18.42 -13.43 13.07
N ASP A 171 -18.56 -14.61 13.68
CA ASP A 171 -18.22 -14.86 15.09
C ASP A 171 -16.70 -14.87 15.34
N ALA A 172 -15.88 -14.95 14.28
CA ALA A 172 -14.44 -14.81 14.37
C ALA A 172 -13.98 -13.37 14.64
N SER A 173 -14.87 -12.37 14.53
CA SER A 173 -14.57 -10.97 14.84
C SER A 173 -13.32 -10.49 14.08
N LEU A 174 -12.30 -9.96 14.76
CA LEU A 174 -11.06 -9.44 14.15
C LEU A 174 -9.95 -10.48 13.99
N ILE A 175 -10.14 -11.72 14.48
CA ILE A 175 -9.14 -12.80 14.39
C ILE A 175 -8.64 -13.03 12.96
N PRO A 176 -9.50 -13.08 11.91
CA PRO A 176 -9.06 -13.41 10.57
C PRO A 176 -8.10 -12.36 9.99
N VAL A 177 -8.38 -11.09 10.28
CA VAL A 177 -7.54 -9.96 9.85
C VAL A 177 -6.23 -9.90 10.65
N ALA A 178 -6.25 -10.31 11.91
CA ALA A 178 -5.03 -10.44 12.69
C ALA A 178 -4.15 -11.59 12.17
N LEU A 179 -4.75 -12.69 11.71
CA LEU A 179 -4.03 -13.78 11.06
C LEU A 179 -3.48 -13.38 9.69
N ASP A 180 -4.24 -12.60 8.91
CA ASP A 180 -3.80 -12.01 7.64
C ASP A 180 -2.52 -11.18 7.82
N THR A 181 -2.52 -10.25 8.78
CA THR A 181 -1.34 -9.44 9.06
C THR A 181 -0.22 -10.26 9.73
N GLY A 182 -0.58 -11.22 10.59
CA GLY A 182 0.35 -12.09 11.31
C GLY A 182 1.15 -13.00 10.40
N ILE A 183 0.50 -13.70 9.45
CA ILE A 183 1.21 -14.57 8.50
C ILE A 183 2.12 -13.74 7.58
N GLY A 184 1.69 -12.55 7.18
CA GLY A 184 2.54 -11.64 6.41
C GLY A 184 3.82 -11.26 7.16
N LEU A 185 3.72 -10.94 8.45
CA LEU A 185 4.88 -10.66 9.30
C LEU A 185 5.80 -11.89 9.45
N VAL A 186 5.22 -13.10 9.65
CA VAL A 186 5.99 -14.34 9.72
C VAL A 186 6.77 -14.58 8.42
N VAL A 187 6.14 -14.42 7.26
CA VAL A 187 6.80 -14.60 5.96
C VAL A 187 7.91 -13.54 5.77
N LEU A 188 7.68 -12.29 6.17
CA LEU A 188 8.72 -11.26 6.08
C LEU A 188 9.89 -11.54 7.03
N LEU A 189 9.64 -12.06 8.24
CA LEU A 189 10.68 -12.50 9.16
C LEU A 189 11.50 -13.66 8.60
N THR A 190 10.85 -14.65 7.99
CA THR A 190 11.54 -15.79 7.37
C THR A 190 12.37 -15.35 6.17
N LEU A 191 11.86 -14.45 5.33
CA LEU A 191 12.61 -13.87 4.22
C LEU A 191 13.79 -13.00 4.70
N ALA A 192 13.61 -12.25 5.80
CA ALA A 192 14.68 -11.47 6.41
C ALA A 192 15.78 -12.36 7.02
N ALA A 193 15.42 -13.50 7.61
CA ALA A 193 16.38 -14.48 8.11
C ALA A 193 17.10 -15.19 6.96
N ALA A 194 16.35 -15.65 5.95
CA ALA A 194 16.88 -16.34 4.79
C ALA A 194 17.84 -15.46 3.96
N SER A 195 17.56 -14.16 3.82
CA SER A 195 18.44 -13.23 3.10
C SER A 195 19.80 -12.98 3.78
N ARG A 196 19.94 -13.31 5.07
CA ARG A 196 21.24 -13.26 5.77
C ARG A 196 22.15 -14.44 5.42
N VAL A 197 21.58 -15.55 4.92
CA VAL A 197 22.29 -16.81 4.67
C VAL A 197 22.31 -17.17 3.18
N SER A 198 21.33 -16.71 2.41
CA SER A 198 21.18 -16.99 0.97
C SER A 198 21.30 -15.71 0.15
N THR A 199 22.36 -15.64 -0.68
CA THR A 199 22.58 -14.56 -1.64
C THR A 199 21.50 -14.52 -2.71
N THR A 200 20.94 -15.68 -3.08
CA THR A 200 19.81 -15.77 -4.01
C THR A 200 18.56 -15.08 -3.46
N THR A 201 18.23 -15.34 -2.19
CA THR A 201 17.07 -14.69 -1.55
C THR A 201 17.27 -13.19 -1.41
N ALA A 202 18.48 -12.76 -1.02
CA ALA A 202 18.84 -11.35 -0.98
C ALA A 202 18.69 -10.68 -2.37
N HIS A 203 19.11 -11.38 -3.44
CA HIS A 203 18.98 -10.90 -4.81
C HIS A 203 17.51 -10.75 -5.22
N TRP A 204 16.66 -11.76 -5.00
CA TRP A 204 15.22 -11.67 -5.31
C TRP A 204 14.52 -10.52 -4.57
N ILE A 205 14.85 -10.30 -3.30
CA ILE A 205 14.31 -9.18 -2.53
C ILE A 205 14.77 -7.85 -3.14
N SER A 206 16.04 -7.74 -3.53
CA SER A 206 16.59 -6.52 -4.15
C SER A 206 15.95 -6.16 -5.48
N LEU A 207 15.33 -7.13 -6.19
CA LEU A 207 14.56 -6.84 -7.40
C LEU A 207 13.34 -5.96 -7.09
N LEU A 208 12.77 -6.02 -5.88
CA LEU A 208 11.67 -5.11 -5.50
C LEU A 208 12.15 -3.65 -5.39
N ASP A 209 13.44 -3.46 -5.11
CA ASP A 209 14.06 -2.16 -4.85
C ASP A 209 14.63 -1.49 -6.10
N GLU A 210 14.53 -2.06 -7.31
CA GLU A 210 15.21 -1.49 -8.49
C GLU A 210 14.92 0.01 -8.71
N HIS A 211 15.92 0.84 -8.40
CA HIS A 211 15.89 2.29 -8.57
C HIS A 211 16.11 2.63 -10.04
N PRO A 212 15.38 3.59 -10.62
CA PRO A 212 15.77 4.20 -11.88
C PRO A 212 17.10 4.95 -11.67
N ALA A 213 18.16 4.51 -12.37
CA ALA A 213 19.42 5.24 -12.60
C ALA A 213 20.61 5.11 -11.61
N SER A 214 20.88 3.93 -11.03
CA SER A 214 22.20 3.67 -10.38
C SER A 214 23.25 3.04 -11.30
N GLY A 215 22.87 2.56 -12.49
CA GLY A 215 23.77 1.83 -13.40
C GLY A 215 24.68 2.66 -14.30
N ALA A 216 24.64 4.00 -14.26
CA ALA A 216 25.35 4.84 -15.25
C ALA A 216 26.29 5.91 -14.66
N ALA A 217 26.39 6.08 -13.34
CA ALA A 217 27.14 7.20 -12.75
C ALA A 217 28.31 6.83 -11.83
N HIS A 218 28.47 5.56 -11.45
CA HIS A 218 29.53 5.14 -10.51
C HIS A 218 30.73 4.43 -11.18
N GLY A 219 30.71 4.25 -12.50
CA GLY A 219 31.77 3.59 -13.26
C GLY A 219 32.88 4.51 -13.79
N GLU A 220 32.60 5.81 -13.97
CA GLU A 220 33.50 6.70 -14.74
C GLU A 220 34.36 7.63 -13.86
N ALA A 221 33.96 7.93 -12.62
CA ALA A 221 34.62 8.98 -11.81
C ALA A 221 35.74 8.46 -10.88
N ALA A 222 35.88 7.15 -10.71
CA ALA A 222 36.79 6.56 -9.72
C ALA A 222 38.19 6.20 -10.27
N VAL A 223 38.45 6.44 -11.56
CA VAL A 223 39.71 5.98 -12.20
C VAL A 223 40.77 7.08 -12.31
N ASP A 224 40.45 8.37 -12.11
CA ASP A 224 41.34 9.46 -12.54
C ASP A 224 41.93 10.37 -11.42
N SER A 225 41.94 9.94 -10.15
CA SER A 225 42.44 10.81 -9.05
C SER A 225 43.40 10.16 -8.04
N ALA A 226 43.96 8.98 -8.33
CA ALA A 226 44.89 8.30 -7.43
C ALA A 226 46.36 8.42 -7.87
N SER A 227 46.95 9.61 -7.75
CA SER A 227 48.41 9.78 -7.92
C SER A 227 48.97 11.03 -7.20
N GLY A 228 48.90 11.05 -5.86
CA GLY A 228 49.65 12.02 -5.04
C GLY A 228 49.60 11.69 -3.54
N PRO A 229 50.66 11.93 -2.74
CA PRO A 229 50.65 11.61 -1.31
C PRO A 229 49.73 12.57 -0.56
N ALA A 230 48.53 12.10 -0.21
CA ALA A 230 47.52 12.88 0.51
C ALA A 230 48.04 13.39 1.87
N GLY A 231 48.00 14.71 2.04
CA GLY A 231 48.42 15.42 3.26
C GLY A 231 47.53 15.10 4.47
N ALA A 232 47.99 15.43 5.67
CA ALA A 232 47.22 15.23 6.90
C ALA A 232 45.88 15.99 6.89
N ASP A 233 45.84 17.17 6.27
CA ASP A 233 44.63 17.99 6.09
C ASP A 233 43.62 17.33 5.15
N ASP A 234 44.06 16.72 4.05
CA ASP A 234 43.19 15.99 3.11
C ASP A 234 42.51 14.78 3.77
N ARG A 235 43.24 14.06 4.65
CA ARG A 235 42.68 12.94 5.42
C ARG A 235 41.66 13.40 6.45
N GLN A 236 41.88 14.54 7.08
CA GLN A 236 40.95 15.08 8.06
C GLN A 236 39.68 15.63 7.39
N GLN A 237 39.81 16.20 6.19
CA GLN A 237 38.69 16.72 5.40
C GLN A 237 37.84 15.60 4.79
N THR A 238 38.46 14.54 4.26
CA THR A 238 37.76 13.32 3.80
C THR A 238 37.06 12.60 4.95
N ALA A 239 37.69 12.49 6.13
CA ALA A 239 37.05 11.92 7.31
C ALA A 239 35.85 12.73 7.79
N ARG A 240 35.94 14.08 7.77
CA ARG A 240 34.80 14.97 8.09
C ARG A 240 33.68 14.85 7.07
N ALA A 241 33.99 14.80 5.78
CA ALA A 241 33.00 14.61 4.72
C ALA A 241 32.27 13.27 4.86
N ALA A 242 33.02 12.17 5.10
CA ALA A 242 32.45 10.85 5.35
C ALA A 242 31.58 10.79 6.62
N ALA A 243 31.96 11.53 7.68
CA ALA A 243 31.17 11.64 8.91
C ALA A 243 29.85 12.42 8.71
N VAL A 244 29.87 13.48 7.90
CA VAL A 244 28.66 14.24 7.53
C VAL A 244 27.71 13.38 6.70
N ASP A 245 28.25 12.63 5.72
CA ASP A 245 27.46 11.78 4.84
C ASP A 245 26.80 10.62 5.60
N THR A 246 27.53 9.97 6.51
CA THR A 246 26.98 8.92 7.40
C THR A 246 25.93 9.44 8.37
N ALA A 247 26.08 10.67 8.89
CA ALA A 247 25.06 11.29 9.74
C ALA A 247 23.78 11.66 8.97
N ALA A 248 23.93 12.16 7.74
CA ALA A 248 22.81 12.46 6.86
C ALA A 248 22.03 11.19 6.47
N ASP A 249 22.74 10.12 6.13
CA ASP A 249 22.13 8.84 5.77
C ASP A 249 21.41 8.18 6.95
N ARG A 250 21.99 8.23 8.16
CA ARG A 250 21.32 7.78 9.39
C ARG A 250 20.04 8.55 9.66
N ARG A 251 20.03 9.88 9.48
CA ARG A 251 18.83 10.72 9.62
C ARG A 251 17.78 10.35 8.58
N ARG A 252 18.17 10.16 7.31
CA ARG A 252 17.26 9.73 6.23
C ARG A 252 16.59 8.39 6.55
N ARG A 253 17.38 7.41 7.00
CA ARG A 253 16.89 6.08 7.39
C ARG A 253 15.95 6.13 8.60
N SER A 254 16.29 6.91 9.63
CA SER A 254 15.41 7.07 10.82
C SER A 254 14.04 7.65 10.45
N ARG A 255 14.01 8.64 9.54
CA ARG A 255 12.75 9.23 9.05
C ARG A 255 11.93 8.22 8.25
N ALA A 256 12.57 7.39 7.42
CA ALA A 256 11.88 6.34 6.68
C ALA A 256 11.21 5.33 7.63
N VAL A 257 11.90 4.92 8.71
CA VAL A 257 11.34 4.02 9.73
C VAL A 257 10.14 4.65 10.43
N VAL A 258 10.21 5.92 10.82
CA VAL A 258 9.08 6.61 11.46
C VAL A 258 7.88 6.70 10.52
N LEU A 259 8.10 7.03 9.24
CA LEU A 259 7.03 7.10 8.24
C LEU A 259 6.38 5.72 8.01
N ALA A 260 7.18 4.66 7.92
CA ALA A 260 6.68 3.30 7.81
C ALA A 260 5.96 2.83 9.08
N ALA A 261 6.40 3.25 10.27
CA ALA A 261 5.70 2.93 11.51
C ALA A 261 4.32 3.60 11.57
N CYS A 262 4.24 4.89 11.21
CA CYS A 262 2.96 5.61 11.13
C CYS A 262 2.03 4.99 10.08
N ALA A 263 2.56 4.61 8.91
CA ALA A 263 1.80 3.92 7.88
C ALA A 263 1.28 2.56 8.40
N GLY A 264 2.10 1.77 9.10
CA GLY A 264 1.68 0.50 9.69
C GLY A 264 0.58 0.65 10.74
N LEU A 265 0.67 1.66 11.61
CA LEU A 265 -0.39 1.97 12.58
C LEU A 265 -1.71 2.32 11.88
N LEU A 266 -1.65 3.15 10.83
CA LEU A 266 -2.82 3.52 10.03
C LEU A 266 -3.39 2.34 9.25
N ILE A 267 -2.55 1.47 8.67
CA ILE A 267 -2.98 0.23 8.01
C ILE A 267 -3.71 -0.67 9.01
N GLY A 268 -3.14 -0.88 10.20
CA GLY A 268 -3.80 -1.65 11.26
C GLY A 268 -5.17 -1.08 11.64
N GLY A 269 -5.26 0.25 11.82
CA GLY A 269 -6.53 0.92 12.08
C GLY A 269 -7.53 0.79 10.92
N GLY A 270 -7.05 0.94 9.68
CA GLY A 270 -7.84 0.75 8.47
C GLY A 270 -8.37 -0.69 8.35
N ASN A 271 -7.55 -1.68 8.68
CA ASN A 271 -7.91 -3.10 8.71
C ASN A 271 -9.03 -3.39 9.73
N VAL A 272 -8.99 -2.76 10.90
CA VAL A 272 -10.10 -2.83 11.87
C VAL A 272 -11.38 -2.27 11.27
N LEU A 273 -11.32 -1.07 10.68
CA LEU A 273 -12.49 -0.42 10.07
C LEU A 273 -13.03 -1.19 8.86
N LEU A 274 -12.15 -1.76 8.03
CA LEU A 274 -12.50 -2.62 6.90
C LEU A 274 -13.28 -3.84 7.39
N MET A 275 -12.78 -4.56 8.39
CA MET A 275 -13.45 -5.76 8.89
C MET A 275 -14.81 -5.43 9.49
N LEU A 276 -14.91 -4.33 10.25
CA LEU A 276 -16.20 -3.86 10.78
C LEU A 276 -17.17 -3.47 9.65
N ALA A 277 -16.68 -2.90 8.56
CA ALA A 277 -17.49 -2.58 7.39
C ALA A 277 -17.98 -3.85 6.67
N LEU A 278 -17.11 -4.85 6.49
CA LEU A 278 -17.44 -6.15 5.89
C LEU A 278 -18.48 -6.91 6.71
N HIS A 279 -18.41 -6.87 8.04
CA HIS A 279 -19.45 -7.46 8.88
C HIS A 279 -20.81 -6.75 8.77
N ALA A 280 -20.83 -5.46 8.41
CA ALA A 280 -22.04 -4.63 8.40
C ALA A 280 -22.64 -4.41 7.00
N GLY A 281 -21.94 -4.78 5.93
CA GLY A 281 -22.30 -4.44 4.56
C GLY A 281 -21.77 -5.44 3.54
N SER A 282 -22.12 -5.26 2.27
CA SER A 282 -21.68 -6.17 1.21
C SER A 282 -20.23 -5.91 0.80
N VAL A 283 -19.50 -6.99 0.51
CA VAL A 283 -18.09 -6.93 0.09
C VAL A 283 -17.87 -6.00 -1.12
N ALA A 284 -18.78 -6.01 -2.09
CA ALA A 284 -18.70 -5.12 -3.26
C ALA A 284 -18.78 -3.64 -2.87
N VAL A 285 -19.73 -3.27 -2.00
CA VAL A 285 -19.93 -1.88 -1.55
C VAL A 285 -18.74 -1.43 -0.73
N VAL A 286 -18.33 -2.25 0.24
CA VAL A 286 -17.19 -1.95 1.11
C VAL A 286 -15.93 -1.79 0.28
N ALA A 287 -15.61 -2.74 -0.60
CA ALA A 287 -14.42 -2.70 -1.43
C ALA A 287 -14.33 -1.44 -2.29
N VAL A 288 -15.45 -1.04 -2.93
CA VAL A 288 -15.47 0.15 -3.78
C VAL A 288 -15.22 1.42 -2.97
N LEU A 289 -15.81 1.53 -1.78
CA LEU A 289 -15.64 2.68 -0.90
C LEU A 289 -14.23 2.74 -0.29
N THR A 290 -13.68 1.62 0.17
CA THR A 290 -12.32 1.56 0.71
C THR A 290 -11.27 1.89 -0.36
N ASN A 291 -11.52 1.49 -1.60
CA ASN A 291 -10.67 1.78 -2.76
C ASN A 291 -10.78 3.23 -3.26
N LEU A 292 -11.49 4.10 -2.55
CA LEU A 292 -11.38 5.56 -2.73
C LEU A 292 -10.17 6.16 -2.00
N TYR A 293 -9.34 5.33 -1.33
CA TYR A 293 -8.09 5.76 -0.70
C TYR A 293 -7.16 6.61 -1.59
N PRO A 294 -7.07 6.44 -2.92
CA PRO A 294 -6.21 7.29 -3.75
C PRO A 294 -6.59 8.77 -3.71
N VAL A 295 -7.86 9.09 -3.43
CA VAL A 295 -8.31 10.48 -3.24
C VAL A 295 -7.61 11.10 -2.03
N ALA A 296 -7.53 10.37 -0.92
CA ALA A 296 -6.81 10.83 0.28
C ALA A 296 -5.31 10.96 0.03
N THR A 297 -4.70 10.00 -0.67
CA THR A 297 -3.28 10.08 -1.09
C THR A 297 -3.02 11.31 -1.97
N MET A 298 -3.90 11.59 -2.94
CA MET A 298 -3.81 12.71 -3.85
C MET A 298 -3.91 14.06 -3.12
N VAL A 299 -4.87 14.20 -2.20
CA VAL A 299 -5.01 15.42 -1.38
C VAL A 299 -3.75 15.64 -0.54
N LEU A 300 -3.18 14.58 0.05
CA LEU A 300 -1.96 14.69 0.84
C LEU A 300 -0.75 15.06 -0.02
N ALA A 301 -0.64 14.50 -1.23
CA ALA A 301 0.39 14.89 -2.19
C ALA A 301 0.27 16.37 -2.59
N TRP A 302 -0.95 16.86 -2.84
CA TRP A 302 -1.20 18.27 -3.11
C TRP A 302 -0.79 19.18 -1.95
N VAL A 303 -1.17 18.84 -0.72
CA VAL A 303 -0.90 19.67 0.46
C VAL A 303 0.58 19.63 0.86
N VAL A 304 1.18 18.43 0.90
CA VAL A 304 2.53 18.21 1.43
C VAL A 304 3.60 18.43 0.37
N LEU A 305 3.41 17.90 -0.84
CA LEU A 305 4.38 18.03 -1.94
C LEU A 305 4.13 19.27 -2.81
N ARG A 306 3.01 19.99 -2.60
CA ARG A 306 2.61 21.17 -3.38
C ARG A 306 2.45 20.89 -4.88
N GLU A 307 2.06 19.66 -5.22
CA GLU A 307 1.80 19.24 -6.59
C GLU A 307 0.48 19.83 -7.10
N ARG A 308 0.48 20.47 -8.28
CA ARG A 308 -0.73 21.13 -8.80
C ARG A 308 -1.77 20.10 -9.27
N LEU A 309 -2.90 20.02 -8.57
CA LEU A 309 -4.04 19.20 -8.98
C LEU A 309 -4.57 19.61 -10.35
N THR A 310 -4.75 18.63 -11.24
CA THR A 310 -5.38 18.87 -12.53
C THR A 310 -6.90 18.98 -12.37
N ARG A 311 -7.57 19.64 -13.33
CA ARG A 311 -9.05 19.70 -13.35
C ARG A 311 -9.68 18.30 -13.43
N LEU A 312 -9.04 17.34 -14.10
CA LEU A 312 -9.52 15.96 -14.18
C LEU A 312 -9.48 15.27 -12.82
N GLN A 313 -8.39 15.42 -12.08
CA GLN A 313 -8.25 14.90 -10.71
C GLN A 313 -9.30 15.48 -9.76
N ALA A 314 -9.59 16.78 -9.86
CA ALA A 314 -10.64 17.41 -9.06
C ALA A 314 -12.04 16.85 -9.41
N VAL A 315 -12.34 16.67 -10.70
CA VAL A 315 -13.59 16.02 -11.13
C VAL A 315 -13.66 14.58 -10.63
N GLY A 316 -12.56 13.83 -10.71
CA GLY A 316 -12.48 12.46 -10.20
C GLY A 316 -12.76 12.37 -8.70
N ALA A 317 -12.19 13.28 -7.91
CA ALA A 317 -12.47 13.37 -6.48
C ALA A 317 -13.94 13.72 -6.18
N VAL A 318 -14.54 14.64 -6.94
CA VAL A 318 -15.97 14.95 -6.81
C VAL A 318 -16.84 13.74 -7.15
N LEU A 319 -16.51 13.00 -8.21
CA LEU A 319 -17.23 11.77 -8.58
C LEU A 319 -17.13 10.70 -7.49
N ALA A 320 -15.97 10.55 -6.84
CA ALA A 320 -15.79 9.64 -5.73
C ALA A 320 -16.68 10.01 -4.52
N VAL A 321 -16.80 11.32 -4.20
CA VAL A 321 -17.69 11.80 -3.14
C VAL A 321 -19.15 11.54 -3.51
N VAL A 322 -19.57 11.88 -4.73
CA VAL A 322 -20.93 11.62 -5.21
C VAL A 322 -21.25 10.13 -5.17
N ALA A 323 -20.34 9.28 -5.64
CA ALA A 323 -20.48 7.83 -5.58
C ALA A 323 -20.68 7.35 -4.15
N SER A 324 -19.90 7.86 -3.19
CA SER A 324 -20.00 7.50 -1.78
C SER A 324 -21.36 7.86 -1.18
N VAL A 325 -21.89 9.03 -1.52
CA VAL A 325 -23.23 9.46 -1.10
C VAL A 325 -24.30 8.56 -1.71
N LEU A 326 -24.22 8.27 -3.01
CA LEU A 326 -25.15 7.39 -3.70
C LEU A 326 -25.14 5.96 -3.12
N LEU A 327 -23.96 5.41 -2.82
CA LEU A 327 -23.81 4.12 -2.14
C LEU A 327 -24.41 4.12 -0.73
N GLY A 328 -24.41 5.26 -0.03
CA GLY A 328 -25.01 5.39 1.30
C GLY A 328 -26.54 5.41 1.32
N ILE A 329 -27.17 5.81 0.22
CA ILE A 329 -28.63 5.85 0.06
C ILE A 329 -29.18 4.70 -0.82
N ALA A 330 -28.29 3.98 -1.52
CA ALA A 330 -28.61 2.78 -2.29
C ALA A 330 -28.93 1.59 -1.40
#